data_AF-A0A165S415-F1
#
_entry.id   AF-A0A165S415-F1
#
_cell.length_a   1.000
_cell.length_b   1.000
_cell.length_c   1.000
_cell.angle_alpha   90.00
_cell.angle_beta   90.00
_cell.angle_gamma   90.00
#
_symmetry.space_group_name_H-M   'P 1'
#
loop_
_entity.id
_entity.type
_entity.pdbx_description
1 polymer ?
#
loop_
_entity_poly.entity_id
_entity_poly.type
_entity_poly.pdbx_seq_one_letter_code
_entity_poly.pdbx_strand_id
1 'polypeptide(L)'
;MSIDGPTPEPSASDRREAVREKAQQVRVQQSRARLVRRAALVAGALFAGAAVTVVVAWAVAATASRPQLEPRNASADGFAISSITGVVGGETTAQVDATPSATPQADAKTPTPSPTVSESVAASAAPPVDIRVYVDYLSPGAREWQLANLQQLSSWVNQGAATLTYHPVSMLAAKSNGTKYSLRAAGAAACMATYSPDDFFNFNNELLSRQPAVDSDGYSDDELANLAIASGADDPKEVRTCIETGAFSSWVKEATERAVAEIPDTDGLALTSIPMVVVNGQAYVGALDDPAEFSQFVMTSASDAFYKSQETATPTPTPTSSPSPKASKAPKDKP
;
A
#
# COMPACT_ATOMS: atom_id res chain seq x y z
N MET A 1 -30.64 103.84 11.84
CA MET A 1 -31.51 103.26 12.89
C MET A 1 -32.18 102.05 12.29
N SER A 2 -31.64 100.86 12.54
CA SER A 2 -32.30 99.58 12.20
C SER A 2 -33.20 99.23 13.39
N ILE A 3 -34.49 99.06 13.14
CA ILE A 3 -35.44 98.61 14.16
C ILE A 3 -35.69 97.13 13.87
N ASP A 4 -35.07 96.27 14.68
CA ASP A 4 -35.41 94.85 14.79
C ASP A 4 -36.83 94.72 15.36
N GLY A 5 -37.74 94.11 14.59
CA GLY A 5 -39.05 93.68 15.07
C GLY A 5 -38.95 92.28 15.69
N PRO A 6 -39.68 91.98 16.77
CA PRO A 6 -39.59 90.67 17.44
C PRO A 6 -40.13 89.56 16.54
N THR A 7 -39.31 88.54 16.31
CA THR A 7 -39.69 87.30 15.63
C THR A 7 -40.81 86.61 16.41
N PRO A 8 -41.93 86.19 15.79
CA PRO A 8 -43.02 85.53 16.50
C PRO A 8 -42.54 84.18 17.07
N GLU A 9 -42.69 83.97 18.38
CA GLU A 9 -42.40 82.68 18.99
C GLU A 9 -43.45 81.62 18.61
N PRO A 10 -43.05 80.38 18.32
CA PRO A 10 -43.96 79.32 17.95
C PRO A 10 -44.89 78.92 19.11
N SER A 11 -46.16 78.72 18.79
CA SER A 11 -47.19 78.37 19.77
C SER A 11 -46.94 77.00 20.40
N ALA A 12 -47.56 76.72 21.54
CA ALA A 12 -47.46 75.41 22.20
C ALA A 12 -48.04 74.27 21.33
N SER A 13 -48.93 74.59 20.39
CA SER A 13 -49.48 73.65 19.40
C SER A 13 -48.43 73.31 18.33
N ASP A 14 -47.76 74.31 17.78
CA ASP A 14 -46.73 74.15 16.74
C ASP A 14 -45.56 73.28 17.22
N ARG A 15 -45.18 73.42 18.50
CA ARG A 15 -44.15 72.58 19.13
C ARG A 15 -44.58 71.11 19.26
N ARG A 16 -45.86 70.83 19.53
CA ARG A 16 -46.38 69.46 19.62
C ARG A 16 -46.48 68.80 18.24
N GLU A 17 -46.85 69.56 17.23
CA GLU A 17 -46.90 69.09 15.84
C GLU A 17 -45.50 68.80 15.28
N ALA A 18 -44.54 69.71 15.48
CA ALA A 18 -43.15 69.48 15.10
C ALA A 18 -42.53 68.25 15.79
N VAL A 19 -42.89 67.97 17.05
CA VAL A 19 -42.47 66.75 17.75
C VAL A 19 -43.11 65.50 17.17
N ARG A 20 -44.40 65.54 16.81
CA ARG A 20 -45.10 64.43 16.16
C ARG A 20 -44.53 64.15 14.77
N GLU A 21 -44.22 65.18 14.00
CA GLU A 21 -43.61 65.05 12.68
C GLU A 21 -42.20 64.46 12.76
N LYS A 22 -41.35 64.96 13.68
CA LYS A 22 -40.03 64.37 13.94
C LYS A 22 -40.14 62.92 14.42
N ALA A 23 -41.10 62.61 15.28
CA ALA A 23 -41.33 61.24 15.73
C ALA A 23 -41.77 60.32 14.58
N GLN A 24 -42.56 60.81 13.63
CA GLN A 24 -42.92 60.07 12.41
C GLN A 24 -41.72 59.88 11.48
N GLN A 25 -40.92 60.92 11.25
CA GLN A 25 -39.71 60.83 10.41
C GLN A 25 -38.69 59.84 11.00
N VAL A 26 -38.44 59.87 12.31
CA VAL A 26 -37.54 58.92 12.99
C VAL A 26 -38.08 57.50 12.90
N ARG A 27 -39.40 57.29 13.03
CA ARG A 27 -40.01 55.96 12.86
C ARG A 27 -39.84 55.41 11.44
N VAL A 28 -39.98 56.26 10.40
CA VAL A 28 -39.77 55.87 9.01
C VAL A 28 -38.30 55.58 8.71
N GLN A 29 -37.37 56.37 9.26
CA GLN A 29 -35.93 56.10 9.11
C GLN A 29 -35.52 54.81 9.83
N GLN A 30 -36.00 54.57 11.04
CA GLN A 30 -35.69 53.36 11.81
C GLN A 30 -36.30 52.10 11.16
N SER A 31 -37.50 52.17 10.57
CA SER A 31 -38.11 51.03 9.89
C SER A 31 -37.34 50.64 8.62
N ARG A 32 -36.94 51.62 7.80
CA ARG A 32 -36.09 51.41 6.62
C ARG A 32 -34.73 50.81 7.00
N ALA A 33 -34.07 51.36 8.03
CA ALA A 33 -32.79 50.83 8.50
C ALA A 33 -32.89 49.38 9.01
N ARG A 34 -33.97 49.02 9.72
CA ARG A 34 -34.21 47.64 10.16
C ARG A 34 -34.43 46.68 8.99
N LEU A 35 -35.19 47.10 7.97
CA LEU A 35 -35.44 46.30 6.78
C LEU A 35 -34.14 46.08 5.98
N VAL A 36 -33.35 47.12 5.78
CA VAL A 36 -32.05 47.02 5.08
C VAL A 36 -31.09 46.11 5.85
N ARG A 37 -30.99 46.25 7.19
CA ARG A 37 -30.15 45.35 8.01
C ARG A 37 -30.60 43.90 7.95
N ARG A 38 -31.90 43.62 8.01
CA ARG A 38 -32.44 42.26 7.85
C ARG A 38 -32.18 41.69 6.46
N ALA A 39 -32.39 42.49 5.41
CA ALA A 39 -32.11 42.09 4.04
C ALA A 39 -30.62 41.80 3.82
N ALA A 40 -29.73 42.63 4.37
CA ALA A 40 -28.28 42.41 4.30
C ALA A 40 -27.84 41.14 5.02
N LEU A 41 -28.40 40.84 6.20
CA LEU A 41 -28.12 39.60 6.93
C LEU A 41 -28.61 38.35 6.16
N VAL A 42 -29.82 38.41 5.59
CA VAL A 42 -30.36 37.30 4.79
C VAL A 42 -29.53 37.09 3.52
N ALA A 43 -29.19 38.16 2.81
CA ALA A 43 -28.34 38.09 1.62
C ALA A 43 -26.93 37.56 1.96
N GLY A 44 -26.35 37.99 3.08
CA GLY A 44 -25.06 37.50 3.56
C GLY A 44 -25.10 36.01 3.92
N ALA A 45 -26.16 35.55 4.60
CA ALA A 45 -26.34 34.14 4.93
C ALA A 45 -26.52 33.27 3.66
N LEU A 46 -27.29 33.74 2.68
CA LEU A 46 -27.46 33.05 1.39
C LEU A 46 -26.13 32.99 0.62
N PHE A 47 -25.36 34.08 0.59
CA PHE A 47 -24.05 34.11 -0.06
C PHE A 47 -23.06 33.16 0.62
N ALA A 48 -23.00 33.15 1.96
CA ALA A 48 -22.16 32.22 2.71
C ALA A 48 -22.55 30.75 2.47
N GLY A 49 -23.85 30.44 2.47
CA GLY A 49 -24.34 29.10 2.14
C GLY A 49 -24.01 28.68 0.71
N ALA A 50 -24.18 29.58 -0.26
CA ALA A 50 -23.80 29.34 -1.66
C ALA A 50 -22.29 29.12 -1.80
N ALA A 51 -21.45 29.92 -1.14
CA ALA A 51 -20.00 29.74 -1.16
C ALA A 51 -19.58 28.38 -0.57
N VAL A 52 -20.16 27.97 0.56
CA VAL A 52 -19.88 26.66 1.17
C VAL A 52 -20.29 25.52 0.24
N THR A 53 -21.48 25.58 -0.36
CA THR A 53 -21.93 24.53 -1.30
C THR A 53 -21.06 24.45 -2.55
N VAL A 54 -20.59 25.57 -3.09
CA VAL A 54 -19.64 25.61 -4.21
C VAL A 54 -18.30 24.99 -3.82
N VAL A 55 -17.75 25.33 -2.64
CA VAL A 55 -16.49 24.75 -2.15
C VAL A 55 -16.62 23.25 -1.95
N VAL A 56 -17.71 22.78 -1.35
CA VAL A 56 -17.97 21.35 -1.16
C VAL A 56 -18.15 20.63 -2.51
N ALA A 57 -18.94 21.20 -3.42
CA ALA A 57 -19.13 20.63 -4.75
C ALA A 57 -17.82 20.58 -5.55
N TRP A 58 -16.98 21.62 -5.46
CA TRP A 58 -15.67 21.65 -6.09
C TRP A 58 -14.72 20.62 -5.48
N ALA A 59 -14.69 20.47 -4.15
CA ALA A 59 -13.87 19.45 -3.49
C ALA A 59 -14.31 18.02 -3.86
N VAL A 60 -15.61 17.76 -3.96
CA VAL A 60 -16.15 16.46 -4.41
C VAL A 60 -15.87 16.22 -5.90
N ALA A 61 -16.00 17.25 -6.74
CA ALA A 61 -15.65 17.13 -8.16
C ALA A 61 -14.14 16.88 -8.35
N ALA A 62 -13.29 17.54 -7.56
CA ALA A 62 -11.85 17.37 -7.61
C ALA A 62 -11.40 15.96 -7.17
N THR A 63 -12.11 15.33 -6.24
CA THR A 63 -11.86 13.91 -5.87
C THR A 63 -12.42 12.93 -6.90
N ALA A 64 -13.59 13.21 -7.48
CA ALA A 64 -14.18 12.38 -8.54
C ALA A 64 -13.43 12.44 -9.88
N SER A 65 -12.61 13.48 -10.10
CA SER A 65 -11.86 13.70 -11.35
C SER A 65 -10.43 13.14 -11.32
N ARG A 66 -10.01 12.46 -10.23
CA ARG A 66 -8.69 11.84 -10.14
C ARG A 66 -8.64 10.61 -11.07
N PRO A 67 -7.60 10.45 -11.91
CA PRO A 67 -7.48 9.28 -12.76
C PRO A 67 -7.37 8.03 -11.88
N GLN A 68 -8.34 7.14 -11.98
CA GLN A 68 -8.33 5.88 -11.25
C GLN A 68 -7.79 4.79 -12.16
N LEU A 69 -6.60 4.30 -11.82
CA LEU A 69 -5.86 3.34 -12.63
C LEU A 69 -5.92 1.94 -12.00
N GLU A 70 -5.65 0.94 -12.84
CA GLU A 70 -5.27 -0.40 -12.39
C GLU A 70 -3.77 -0.61 -12.64
N PRO A 71 -3.02 -1.16 -11.67
CA PRO A 71 -1.59 -1.37 -11.81
C PRO A 71 -1.28 -2.50 -12.81
N ARG A 72 -0.44 -2.21 -13.81
CA ARG A 72 -0.20 -3.13 -14.94
C ARG A 72 0.63 -4.36 -14.59
N ASN A 73 1.37 -4.31 -13.49
CA ASN A 73 2.28 -5.35 -13.03
C ASN A 73 1.78 -6.06 -11.77
N ALA A 74 0.54 -5.81 -11.35
CA ALA A 74 -0.08 -6.58 -10.28
C ALA A 74 -0.56 -7.95 -10.79
N SER A 75 -0.27 -9.00 -10.02
CA SER A 75 -0.82 -10.34 -10.20
C SER A 75 -1.59 -10.73 -8.95
N ALA A 76 -2.88 -11.04 -9.08
CA ALA A 76 -3.77 -11.29 -7.94
C ALA A 76 -3.69 -10.18 -6.86
N ASP A 77 -3.64 -8.91 -7.31
CA ASP A 77 -3.45 -7.72 -6.48
C ASP A 77 -2.13 -7.63 -5.71
N GLY A 78 -1.15 -8.46 -6.07
CA GLY A 78 0.18 -8.50 -5.48
C GLY A 78 1.26 -8.03 -6.45
N PHE A 79 2.33 -7.48 -5.88
CA PHE A 79 3.53 -7.06 -6.59
C PHE A 79 4.69 -7.97 -6.19
N ALA A 80 5.14 -8.78 -7.14
CA ALA A 80 6.29 -9.65 -6.96
C ALA A 80 7.59 -8.82 -6.90
N ILE A 81 8.50 -9.20 -6.01
CA ILE A 81 9.82 -8.58 -5.90
C ILE A 81 10.76 -9.21 -6.94
N SER A 82 11.21 -8.40 -7.90
CA SER A 82 12.11 -8.79 -8.99
C SER A 82 13.56 -8.96 -8.53
N SER A 83 14.02 -8.09 -7.63
CA SER A 83 15.36 -8.12 -7.03
C SER A 83 15.39 -7.29 -5.74
N ILE A 84 16.37 -7.54 -4.86
CA ILE A 84 16.57 -6.76 -3.65
C ILE A 84 17.99 -6.22 -3.62
N THR A 85 18.13 -4.89 -3.79
CA THR A 85 19.42 -4.19 -3.83
C THR A 85 19.54 -3.21 -2.67
N GLY A 86 20.69 -3.24 -1.97
CA GLY A 86 21.06 -2.15 -1.05
C GLY A 86 20.40 -2.17 0.33
N VAL A 87 20.16 -3.35 0.91
CA VAL A 87 19.65 -3.46 2.30
C VAL A 87 20.68 -2.90 3.27
N VAL A 88 20.55 -1.63 3.64
CA VAL A 88 21.27 -1.04 4.76
C VAL A 88 20.49 -1.40 6.02
N GLY A 89 20.81 -2.55 6.60
CA GLY A 89 20.31 -2.93 7.91
C GLY A 89 20.73 -1.87 8.94
N GLY A 90 19.76 -1.40 9.73
CA GLY A 90 20.02 -0.57 10.91
C GLY A 90 20.99 -1.29 11.86
N GLU A 91 22.00 -0.54 12.30
CA GLU A 91 22.99 -0.83 13.35
C GLU A 91 23.36 -2.30 13.61
N THR A 92 24.42 -2.76 12.93
CA THR A 92 25.41 -3.61 13.60
C THR A 92 26.56 -2.71 14.02
N THR A 93 26.58 -2.26 15.28
CA THR A 93 27.79 -1.77 15.93
C THR A 93 28.76 -2.94 16.10
N ALA A 94 29.42 -3.32 15.01
CA ALA A 94 30.66 -4.09 15.07
C ALA A 94 31.80 -3.09 14.89
N GLN A 95 32.31 -2.61 16.02
CA GLN A 95 33.61 -1.97 16.13
C GLN A 95 34.66 -2.91 15.49
N VAL A 96 35.10 -2.59 14.29
CA VAL A 96 36.31 -3.16 13.71
C VAL A 96 37.42 -2.14 13.86
N ASP A 97 38.25 -2.38 14.89
CA ASP A 97 39.56 -1.77 15.03
C ASP A 97 40.33 -1.94 13.73
N ALA A 98 40.63 -0.81 13.08
CA ALA A 98 41.54 -0.75 11.95
C ALA A 98 42.97 -0.95 12.45
N THR A 99 43.55 -2.13 12.18
CA THR A 99 45.01 -2.30 12.16
C THR A 99 45.42 -2.71 10.74
N PRO A 100 46.23 -1.90 10.03
CA PRO A 100 46.69 -2.25 8.69
C PRO A 100 47.85 -3.24 8.81
N SER A 101 47.77 -4.37 8.12
CA SER A 101 48.94 -5.24 7.94
C SER A 101 49.09 -5.69 6.50
N ALA A 102 50.34 -5.64 6.06
CA ALA A 102 50.79 -5.53 4.69
C ALA A 102 50.78 -6.85 3.90
N THR A 103 50.73 -6.71 2.57
CA THR A 103 51.07 -7.72 1.56
C THR A 103 52.52 -8.23 1.75
N PRO A 104 52.79 -9.52 1.47
CA PRO A 104 53.65 -9.81 0.32
C PRO A 104 53.23 -11.03 -0.53
N GLN A 105 53.15 -10.76 -1.84
CA GLN A 105 53.63 -11.49 -3.03
C GLN A 105 53.86 -13.02 -3.03
N ALA A 106 53.22 -13.62 -4.03
CA ALA A 106 53.42 -14.86 -4.79
C ALA A 106 54.70 -15.71 -4.64
N ASP A 107 54.49 -17.03 -4.64
CA ASP A 107 55.33 -17.99 -5.37
C ASP A 107 54.50 -19.19 -5.87
N ALA A 108 54.77 -19.63 -7.09
CA ALA A 108 54.00 -20.61 -7.87
C ALA A 108 54.71 -21.96 -7.98
N LYS A 109 53.98 -23.09 -7.86
CA LYS A 109 54.28 -24.40 -8.51
C LYS A 109 53.02 -25.27 -8.73
N THR A 110 52.55 -25.30 -9.99
CA THR A 110 52.01 -26.41 -10.84
C THR A 110 50.99 -27.47 -10.34
N PRO A 111 50.17 -28.07 -11.25
CA PRO A 111 48.75 -28.34 -11.04
C PRO A 111 48.41 -29.83 -10.85
N THR A 112 47.26 -30.09 -10.23
CA THR A 112 46.62 -31.43 -10.16
C THR A 112 45.25 -31.34 -10.88
N PRO A 113 44.88 -32.32 -11.73
CA PRO A 113 43.75 -32.17 -12.65
C PRO A 113 42.39 -32.39 -11.99
N SER A 114 41.41 -31.59 -12.43
CA SER A 114 39.96 -31.84 -12.68
C SER A 114 39.15 -32.77 -11.73
N PRO A 115 37.87 -32.43 -11.48
CA PRO A 115 36.89 -32.41 -12.57
C PRO A 115 36.21 -31.06 -12.70
N THR A 116 36.12 -30.62 -13.96
CA THR A 116 34.95 -29.91 -14.50
C THR A 116 33.69 -30.60 -13.96
N VAL A 117 33.00 -29.97 -13.02
CA VAL A 117 31.59 -30.28 -12.80
C VAL A 117 30.87 -29.60 -13.94
N SER A 118 30.62 -30.37 -14.99
CA SER A 118 29.67 -30.04 -16.02
C SER A 118 28.39 -29.52 -15.39
N GLU A 119 27.89 -28.42 -15.93
CA GLU A 119 26.46 -28.11 -15.98
C GLU A 119 25.71 -29.36 -16.46
N SER A 120 25.27 -30.18 -15.51
CA SER A 120 24.25 -31.21 -15.67
C SER A 120 23.94 -31.75 -14.28
N VAL A 121 23.43 -30.86 -13.42
CA VAL A 121 22.49 -31.28 -12.39
C VAL A 121 21.19 -30.59 -12.75
N ALA A 122 20.49 -31.13 -13.74
CA ALA A 122 19.04 -31.19 -13.67
C ALA A 122 18.69 -32.09 -12.47
N ALA A 123 19.02 -31.64 -11.26
CA ALA A 123 18.24 -31.97 -10.10
C ALA A 123 16.89 -31.36 -10.43
N SER A 124 15.84 -32.13 -10.23
CA SER A 124 14.51 -31.56 -10.09
C SER A 124 14.59 -30.53 -8.95
N ALA A 125 14.95 -29.28 -9.26
CA ALA A 125 15.03 -28.22 -8.28
C ALA A 125 13.61 -28.04 -7.76
N ALA A 126 13.41 -28.25 -6.46
CA ALA A 126 12.13 -27.96 -5.83
C ALA A 126 11.74 -26.52 -6.22
N PRO A 127 10.47 -26.26 -6.57
CA PRO A 127 10.04 -24.92 -6.93
C PRO A 127 10.37 -23.93 -5.79
N PRO A 128 10.69 -22.67 -6.10
CA PRO A 128 10.87 -21.64 -5.09
C PRO A 128 9.65 -21.58 -4.16
N VAL A 129 9.88 -21.30 -2.87
CA VAL A 129 8.78 -21.14 -1.92
C VAL A 129 8.00 -19.87 -2.24
N ASP A 130 6.67 -19.97 -2.38
CA ASP A 130 5.80 -18.81 -2.54
C ASP A 130 5.56 -18.13 -1.18
N ILE A 131 5.98 -16.88 -1.03
CA ILE A 131 5.73 -16.05 0.15
C ILE A 131 4.91 -14.82 -0.28
N ARG A 132 3.68 -14.73 0.22
CA ARG A 132 2.76 -13.60 0.00
C ARG A 132 2.52 -12.85 1.30
N VAL A 133 2.64 -11.53 1.26
CA VAL A 133 2.51 -10.66 2.44
C VAL A 133 1.42 -9.63 2.21
N TYR A 134 0.30 -9.76 2.93
CA TYR A 134 -0.75 -8.75 2.97
C TYR A 134 -0.37 -7.68 4.00
N VAL A 135 -0.09 -6.47 3.51
CA VAL A 135 0.55 -5.41 4.27
C VAL A 135 -0.32 -4.15 4.33
N ASP A 136 -0.56 -3.66 5.54
CA ASP A 136 -1.04 -2.30 5.78
C ASP A 136 0.11 -1.49 6.39
N TYR A 137 0.48 -0.39 5.73
CA TYR A 137 1.64 0.41 6.12
C TYR A 137 1.46 1.21 7.43
N LEU A 138 0.28 1.17 8.06
CA LEU A 138 0.04 1.69 9.41
C LEU A 138 0.06 0.60 10.50
N SER A 139 0.13 -0.69 10.13
CA SER A 139 0.12 -1.79 11.11
C SER A 139 1.48 -1.91 11.81
N PRO A 140 1.54 -1.80 13.15
CA PRO A 140 2.77 -2.03 13.91
C PRO A 140 3.30 -3.46 13.74
N GLY A 141 2.41 -4.44 13.65
CA GLY A 141 2.80 -5.84 13.42
C GLY A 141 3.44 -6.04 12.04
N ALA A 142 2.99 -5.29 11.02
CA ALA A 142 3.57 -5.40 9.68
C ALA A 142 4.99 -4.83 9.66
N ARG A 143 5.22 -3.74 10.40
CA ARG A 143 6.55 -3.19 10.64
C ARG A 143 7.43 -4.18 11.39
N GLU A 144 6.95 -4.74 12.50
CA GLU A 144 7.69 -5.70 13.32
C GLU A 144 8.15 -6.90 12.49
N TRP A 145 7.21 -7.53 11.76
CA TRP A 145 7.51 -8.68 10.92
C TRP A 145 8.50 -8.36 9.80
N GLN A 146 8.31 -7.23 9.10
CA GLN A 146 9.21 -6.81 8.03
C GLN A 146 10.64 -6.62 8.54
N LEU A 147 10.81 -5.91 9.66
CA LEU A 147 12.14 -5.60 10.20
C LEU A 147 12.84 -6.85 10.71
N ALA A 148 12.10 -7.76 11.35
CA ALA A 148 12.63 -9.04 11.83
C ALA A 148 13.11 -9.94 10.68
N ASN A 149 12.40 -9.93 9.55
CA ASN A 149 12.62 -10.87 8.44
C ASN A 149 13.37 -10.27 7.25
N LEU A 150 13.71 -8.97 7.27
CA LEU A 150 14.32 -8.24 6.16
C LEU A 150 15.54 -8.96 5.56
N GLN A 151 16.48 -9.35 6.42
CA GLN A 151 17.75 -9.95 5.98
C GLN A 151 17.56 -11.33 5.34
N GLN A 152 16.71 -12.20 5.92
CA GLN A 152 16.50 -13.55 5.40
C GLN A 152 15.64 -13.55 4.14
N LEU A 153 14.62 -12.70 4.06
CA LEU A 153 13.81 -12.53 2.83
C LEU A 153 14.69 -12.08 1.67
N SER A 154 15.55 -11.08 1.91
CA SER A 154 16.52 -10.60 0.92
C SER A 154 17.44 -11.71 0.43
N SER A 155 17.93 -12.53 1.37
CA SER A 155 18.76 -13.68 1.06
C SER A 155 18.02 -14.72 0.21
N TRP A 156 16.79 -15.08 0.58
CA TRP A 156 16.01 -16.12 -0.11
C TRP A 156 15.58 -15.70 -1.51
N VAL A 157 15.15 -14.45 -1.68
CA VAL A 157 14.77 -13.91 -3.00
C VAL A 157 15.99 -13.85 -3.93
N ASN A 158 17.11 -13.30 -3.47
CA ASN A 158 18.33 -13.17 -4.30
C ASN A 158 18.97 -14.53 -4.65
N GLN A 159 18.73 -15.57 -3.85
CA GLN A 159 19.15 -16.94 -4.15
C GLN A 159 18.15 -17.71 -5.04
N GLY A 160 16.98 -17.14 -5.33
CA GLY A 160 15.89 -17.83 -6.02
C GLY A 160 15.24 -18.94 -5.18
N ALA A 161 15.47 -18.96 -3.86
CA ALA A 161 14.89 -19.93 -2.95
C ALA A 161 13.42 -19.62 -2.61
N ALA A 162 13.01 -18.35 -2.71
CA ALA A 162 11.64 -17.92 -2.50
C ALA A 162 11.22 -16.86 -3.53
N THR A 163 9.94 -16.88 -3.92
CA THR A 163 9.28 -15.74 -4.54
C THR A 163 8.58 -14.93 -3.47
N LEU A 164 8.84 -13.63 -3.41
CA LEU A 164 8.21 -12.73 -2.45
C LEU A 164 7.25 -11.79 -3.16
N THR A 165 6.00 -11.74 -2.72
CA THR A 165 4.96 -10.87 -3.26
C THR A 165 4.32 -10.06 -2.13
N TYR A 166 4.29 -8.74 -2.25
CA TYR A 166 3.53 -7.88 -1.34
C TYR A 166 2.17 -7.54 -1.93
N HIS A 167 1.13 -7.64 -1.11
CA HIS A 167 -0.24 -7.22 -1.41
C HIS A 167 -0.58 -6.02 -0.52
N PRO A 168 -0.39 -4.77 -1.00
CA PRO A 168 -0.78 -3.57 -0.27
C PRO A 168 -2.29 -3.52 -0.03
N VAL A 169 -2.69 -3.40 1.23
CA VAL A 169 -4.10 -3.31 1.66
C VAL A 169 -4.28 -2.14 2.63
N SER A 170 -5.54 -1.73 2.84
CA SER A 170 -5.89 -0.55 3.64
C SER A 170 -6.87 -0.85 4.79
N MET A 171 -6.59 -1.88 5.58
CA MET A 171 -7.42 -2.30 6.72
C MET A 171 -7.49 -1.25 7.85
N LEU A 172 -6.47 -0.41 8.00
CA LEU A 172 -6.34 0.60 9.04
C LEU A 172 -6.62 2.03 8.53
N ALA A 173 -7.24 2.20 7.36
CA ALA A 173 -7.54 3.53 6.80
C ALA A 173 -8.37 4.43 7.74
N ALA A 174 -9.19 3.86 8.62
CA ALA A 174 -9.95 4.61 9.62
C ALA A 174 -9.12 5.04 10.85
N LYS A 175 -7.88 4.56 10.99
CA LYS A 175 -6.97 4.78 12.13
C LYS A 175 -5.93 5.86 11.88
N SER A 176 -6.22 6.82 11.01
CA SER A 176 -5.27 7.88 10.61
C SER A 176 -5.87 9.28 10.73
N ASN A 177 -6.58 9.57 11.83
CA ASN A 177 -7.22 10.88 12.07
C ASN A 177 -8.05 11.45 10.88
N GLY A 178 -8.67 10.55 10.10
CA GLY A 178 -9.46 10.92 8.92
C GLY A 178 -8.67 11.15 7.61
N THR A 179 -7.33 11.15 7.62
CA THR A 179 -6.49 11.32 6.42
C THR A 179 -6.39 10.07 5.56
N LYS A 180 -6.76 8.90 6.11
CA LYS A 180 -6.69 7.59 5.44
C LYS A 180 -5.27 7.21 5.00
N TYR A 181 -4.28 7.43 5.85
CA TYR A 181 -2.87 7.13 5.56
C TYR A 181 -2.66 5.72 4.99
N SER A 182 -3.25 4.67 5.57
CA SER A 182 -3.12 3.29 5.04
C SER A 182 -3.49 3.17 3.56
N LEU A 183 -4.58 3.83 3.14
CA LEU A 183 -5.03 3.82 1.75
C LEU A 183 -4.04 4.57 0.84
N ARG A 184 -3.58 5.74 1.27
CA ARG A 184 -2.66 6.59 0.49
C ARG A 184 -1.27 5.94 0.37
N ALA A 185 -0.75 5.36 1.46
CA ALA A 185 0.51 4.63 1.47
C ALA A 185 0.46 3.37 0.61
N ALA A 186 -0.64 2.59 0.66
CA ALA A 186 -0.82 1.45 -0.23
C ALA A 186 -0.95 1.86 -1.71
N GLY A 187 -1.59 2.99 -1.99
CA GLY A 187 -1.62 3.57 -3.34
C GLY A 187 -0.22 4.00 -3.81
N ALA A 188 0.57 4.59 -2.92
CA ALA A 188 1.95 4.97 -3.22
C ALA A 188 2.85 3.75 -3.46
N ALA A 189 2.66 2.67 -2.70
CA ALA A 189 3.32 1.39 -2.93
C ALA A 189 3.00 0.84 -4.32
N ALA A 190 1.75 0.90 -4.75
CA ALA A 190 1.35 0.53 -6.12
C ALA A 190 1.96 1.44 -7.20
N CYS A 191 2.13 2.74 -6.93
CA CYS A 191 2.85 3.66 -7.83
C CYS A 191 4.31 3.24 -8.01
N MET A 192 5.01 2.96 -6.90
CA MET A 192 6.39 2.47 -6.95
C MET A 192 6.49 1.14 -7.66
N ALA A 193 5.62 0.18 -7.33
CA ALA A 193 5.62 -1.09 -8.04
C ALA A 193 5.37 -0.91 -9.54
N THR A 194 4.49 -0.01 -9.96
CA THR A 194 4.15 0.19 -11.38
C THR A 194 5.24 0.88 -12.18
N TYR A 195 5.87 1.91 -11.61
CA TYR A 195 6.78 2.81 -12.35
C TYR A 195 8.25 2.65 -11.96
N SER A 196 8.54 1.99 -10.85
CA SER A 196 9.90 1.72 -10.34
C SER A 196 9.96 0.37 -9.61
N PRO A 197 9.61 -0.74 -10.30
CA PRO A 197 9.46 -2.07 -9.67
C PRO A 197 10.72 -2.58 -8.97
N ASP A 198 11.91 -2.22 -9.46
CA ASP A 198 13.18 -2.65 -8.86
C ASP A 198 13.48 -1.93 -7.53
N ASP A 199 12.89 -0.75 -7.31
CA ASP A 199 12.99 0.02 -6.05
C ASP A 199 11.82 -0.22 -5.09
N PHE A 200 10.79 -0.96 -5.55
CA PHE A 200 9.57 -1.15 -4.78
C PHE A 200 9.84 -1.78 -3.41
N PHE A 201 10.73 -2.77 -3.32
CA PHE A 201 11.09 -3.41 -2.05
C PHE A 201 11.70 -2.41 -1.06
N ASN A 202 12.58 -1.53 -1.54
CA ASN A 202 13.23 -0.51 -0.72
C ASN A 202 12.19 0.49 -0.18
N PHE A 203 11.28 0.95 -1.04
CA PHE A 203 10.19 1.84 -0.61
C PHE A 203 9.22 1.16 0.37
N ASN A 204 8.85 -0.10 0.12
CA ASN A 204 8.04 -0.89 1.03
C ASN A 204 8.67 -0.98 2.43
N ASN A 205 9.98 -1.24 2.49
CA ASN A 205 10.73 -1.27 3.73
C ASN A 205 10.80 0.12 4.40
N GLU A 206 11.00 1.20 3.64
CA GLU A 206 11.04 2.56 4.19
C GLU A 206 9.69 3.00 4.78
N LEU A 207 8.57 2.68 4.13
CA LEU A 207 7.23 2.95 4.68
C LEU A 207 7.01 2.28 6.04
N LEU A 208 7.51 1.06 6.21
CA LEU A 208 7.39 0.30 7.46
C LEU A 208 8.42 0.74 8.51
N SER A 209 9.65 1.05 8.10
CA SER A 209 10.72 1.51 8.99
C SER A 209 10.42 2.90 9.57
N ARG A 210 9.87 3.80 8.73
CA ARG A 210 9.49 5.17 9.12
C ARG A 210 8.00 5.30 9.40
N GLN A 211 7.35 4.21 9.79
CA GLN A 211 5.91 4.17 9.99
C GLN A 211 5.45 5.26 10.96
N PRO A 212 4.44 6.08 10.59
CA PRO A 212 3.85 7.06 11.48
C PRO A 212 3.08 6.38 12.62
N ALA A 213 2.86 7.10 13.72
CA ALA A 213 2.06 6.58 14.82
C ALA A 213 0.62 6.31 14.38
N VAL A 214 0.02 5.24 14.91
CA VAL A 214 -1.42 4.99 14.79
C VAL A 214 -2.20 6.18 15.37
N ASP A 215 -3.35 6.48 14.76
CA ASP A 215 -4.21 7.62 15.09
C ASP A 215 -3.59 9.02 14.84
N SER A 216 -2.41 9.09 14.20
CA SER A 216 -1.86 10.33 13.64
C SER A 216 -2.33 10.60 12.21
N ASP A 217 -2.05 11.78 11.68
CA ASP A 217 -2.34 12.13 10.28
C ASP A 217 -1.55 11.27 9.27
N GLY A 218 -0.42 10.69 9.68
CA GLY A 218 0.53 10.05 8.79
C GLY A 218 1.18 11.02 7.80
N TYR A 219 1.89 10.49 6.81
CA TYR A 219 2.50 11.31 5.76
C TYR A 219 1.46 11.87 4.80
N SER A 220 1.62 13.11 4.37
CA SER A 220 0.91 13.70 3.22
C SER A 220 1.32 13.03 1.90
N ASP A 221 0.57 13.28 0.82
CA ASP A 221 0.88 12.71 -0.49
C ASP A 221 2.24 13.21 -1.02
N ASP A 222 2.57 14.49 -0.77
CA ASP A 222 3.87 15.08 -1.11
C ASP A 222 5.01 14.42 -0.34
N GLU A 223 4.82 14.12 0.95
CA GLU A 223 5.80 13.41 1.78
C GLU A 223 5.99 11.96 1.34
N LEU A 224 4.90 11.26 0.97
CA LEU A 224 4.97 9.92 0.39
C LEU A 224 5.74 9.93 -0.94
N ALA A 225 5.49 10.92 -1.80
CA ALA A 225 6.23 11.09 -3.05
C ALA A 225 7.71 11.40 -2.82
N ASN A 226 8.04 12.24 -1.84
CA ASN A 226 9.41 12.52 -1.46
C ASN A 226 10.12 11.26 -0.93
N LEU A 227 9.44 10.46 -0.11
CA LEU A 227 9.98 9.20 0.39
C LEU A 227 10.24 8.21 -0.75
N ALA A 228 9.29 8.07 -1.68
CA ALA A 228 9.42 7.21 -2.86
C ALA A 228 10.64 7.56 -3.71
N ILE A 229 10.85 8.85 -3.98
CA ILE A 229 12.02 9.35 -4.71
C ILE A 229 13.31 9.09 -3.93
N ALA A 230 13.29 9.29 -2.61
CA ALA A 230 14.45 9.00 -1.76
C ALA A 230 14.78 7.50 -1.69
N SER A 231 13.81 6.62 -1.96
CA SER A 231 13.98 5.16 -2.01
C SER A 231 14.54 4.64 -3.34
N GLY A 232 14.76 5.49 -4.34
CA GLY A 232 15.45 5.11 -5.58
C GLY A 232 14.69 5.38 -6.88
N ALA A 233 13.41 5.74 -6.82
CA ALA A 233 12.48 5.79 -7.96
C ALA A 233 13.12 6.18 -9.33
N ASP A 234 13.19 5.21 -10.24
CA ASP A 234 13.68 5.36 -11.62
C ASP A 234 12.96 6.46 -12.43
N ASP A 235 11.64 6.58 -12.29
CA ASP A 235 10.83 7.65 -12.91
C ASP A 235 10.21 8.55 -11.83
N PRO A 236 11.01 9.44 -11.22
CA PRO A 236 10.58 10.20 -10.05
C PRO A 236 9.45 11.18 -10.36
N LYS A 237 9.26 11.58 -11.63
CA LYS A 237 8.18 12.49 -12.04
C LYS A 237 6.86 11.75 -12.17
N GLU A 238 6.87 10.59 -12.82
CA GLU A 238 5.67 9.78 -12.99
C GLU A 238 5.23 9.20 -11.64
N VAL A 239 6.17 8.70 -10.84
CA VAL A 239 5.92 8.23 -9.46
C VAL A 239 5.30 9.33 -8.61
N ARG A 240 5.88 10.54 -8.60
CA ARG A 240 5.31 11.68 -7.87
C ARG A 240 3.88 11.97 -8.30
N THR A 241 3.65 12.10 -9.61
CA THR A 241 2.33 12.42 -10.15
C THR A 241 1.31 11.34 -9.77
N CYS A 242 1.68 10.06 -9.86
CA CYS A 242 0.85 8.94 -9.44
C CYS A 242 0.45 9.02 -7.96
N ILE A 243 1.41 9.34 -7.08
CA ILE A 243 1.19 9.44 -5.64
C ILE A 243 0.32 10.65 -5.29
N GLU A 244 0.67 11.85 -5.77
CA GLU A 244 -0.03 13.11 -5.45
C GLU A 244 -1.48 13.12 -6.00
N THR A 245 -1.73 12.42 -7.10
CA THR A 245 -3.09 12.24 -7.64
C THR A 245 -3.86 11.11 -6.95
N GLY A 246 -3.18 10.24 -6.19
CA GLY A 246 -3.77 9.07 -5.55
C GLY A 246 -4.30 8.05 -6.55
N ALA A 247 -3.61 7.87 -7.67
CA ALA A 247 -4.12 7.19 -8.87
C ALA A 247 -4.60 5.74 -8.63
N PHE A 248 -4.06 5.07 -7.62
CA PHE A 248 -4.40 3.68 -7.28
C PHE A 248 -5.34 3.53 -6.07
N SER A 249 -5.92 4.62 -5.56
CA SER A 249 -6.73 4.58 -4.33
C SER A 249 -7.96 3.68 -4.42
N SER A 250 -8.75 3.73 -5.51
CA SER A 250 -9.89 2.79 -5.65
C SER A 250 -9.44 1.35 -5.85
N TRP A 251 -8.38 1.11 -6.63
CA TRP A 251 -7.81 -0.23 -6.80
C TRP A 251 -7.41 -0.83 -5.44
N VAL A 252 -6.71 -0.08 -4.57
CA VAL A 252 -6.35 -0.56 -3.23
C VAL A 252 -7.59 -0.93 -2.41
N LYS A 253 -8.63 -0.10 -2.47
CA LYS A 253 -9.88 -0.38 -1.74
C LYS A 253 -10.49 -1.69 -2.21
N GLU A 254 -10.60 -1.89 -3.52
CA GLU A 254 -11.18 -3.11 -4.09
C GLU A 254 -10.29 -4.33 -3.86
N ALA A 255 -8.96 -4.19 -3.95
CA ALA A 255 -8.01 -5.24 -3.62
C ALA A 255 -8.13 -5.66 -2.15
N THR A 256 -8.31 -4.69 -1.24
CA THR A 256 -8.56 -4.96 0.17
C THR A 256 -9.88 -5.71 0.36
N GLU A 257 -10.96 -5.29 -0.31
CA GLU A 257 -12.26 -5.96 -0.27
C GLU A 257 -12.18 -7.40 -0.79
N ARG A 258 -11.44 -7.64 -1.88
CA ARG A 258 -11.20 -8.99 -2.41
C ARG A 258 -10.44 -9.85 -1.41
N ALA A 259 -9.34 -9.35 -0.85
CA ALA A 259 -8.55 -10.10 0.13
C ALA A 259 -9.33 -10.44 1.41
N VAL A 260 -10.19 -9.53 1.88
CA VAL A 260 -11.10 -9.78 3.03
C VAL A 260 -12.16 -10.82 2.70
N ALA A 261 -12.61 -10.90 1.45
CA ALA A 261 -13.56 -11.93 1.04
C ALA A 261 -12.89 -13.30 0.93
N GLU A 262 -11.81 -13.40 0.16
CA GLU A 262 -11.06 -14.63 -0.05
C GLU A 262 -9.69 -14.33 -0.68
N ILE A 263 -8.66 -15.02 -0.22
CA ILE A 263 -7.31 -14.97 -0.78
C ILE A 263 -7.18 -16.08 -1.84
N PRO A 264 -6.82 -15.76 -3.09
CA PRO A 264 -6.61 -16.77 -4.13
C PRO A 264 -5.58 -17.83 -3.73
N ASP A 265 -5.77 -19.07 -4.18
CA ASP A 265 -4.79 -20.16 -4.02
C ASP A 265 -4.41 -20.45 -2.55
N THR A 266 -5.40 -20.45 -1.64
CA THR A 266 -5.20 -20.69 -0.20
C THR A 266 -6.24 -21.61 0.46
N ASP A 267 -6.97 -22.41 -0.32
CA ASP A 267 -8.03 -23.28 0.21
C ASP A 267 -9.07 -22.51 1.06
N GLY A 268 -9.35 -21.25 0.70
CA GLY A 268 -10.38 -20.41 1.32
C GLY A 268 -9.91 -19.54 2.49
N LEU A 269 -8.62 -19.20 2.61
CA LEU A 269 -8.20 -18.19 3.58
C LEU A 269 -8.83 -16.83 3.23
N ALA A 270 -9.11 -16.04 4.26
CA ALA A 270 -9.57 -14.67 4.13
C ALA A 270 -8.70 -13.76 5.00
N LEU A 271 -8.48 -12.53 4.54
CA LEU A 271 -7.71 -11.53 5.26
C LEU A 271 -8.45 -11.09 6.53
N THR A 272 -7.98 -11.58 7.68
CA THR A 272 -8.61 -11.36 8.99
C THR A 272 -7.70 -10.62 9.98
N SER A 273 -6.40 -10.51 9.68
CA SER A 273 -5.38 -9.83 10.49
C SER A 273 -4.33 -9.18 9.61
N ILE A 274 -3.57 -8.21 10.15
CA ILE A 274 -2.44 -7.58 9.45
C ILE A 274 -1.20 -7.53 10.35
N PRO A 275 -0.02 -7.99 9.87
CA PRO A 275 0.18 -8.58 8.56
C PRO A 275 -0.50 -9.95 8.49
N MET A 276 -0.83 -10.39 7.29
CA MET A 276 -1.09 -11.80 7.03
C MET A 276 -0.01 -12.29 6.07
N VAL A 277 0.75 -13.27 6.52
CA VAL A 277 1.83 -13.88 5.76
C VAL A 277 1.38 -15.27 5.34
N VAL A 278 1.38 -15.53 4.05
CA VAL A 278 0.96 -16.79 3.45
C VAL A 278 2.18 -17.42 2.78
N VAL A 279 2.48 -18.67 3.13
CA VAL A 279 3.59 -19.45 2.56
C VAL A 279 3.02 -20.70 1.90
N ASN A 280 3.24 -20.87 0.59
CA ASN A 280 2.67 -21.96 -0.22
C ASN A 280 1.16 -22.19 0.04
N GLY A 281 0.40 -21.09 0.17
CA GLY A 281 -1.04 -21.14 0.44
C GLY A 281 -1.44 -21.28 1.91
N GLN A 282 -0.49 -21.42 2.84
CA GLN A 282 -0.75 -21.61 4.27
C GLN A 282 -0.45 -20.32 5.07
N ALA A 283 -1.36 -19.91 5.96
CA ALA A 283 -1.11 -18.76 6.83
C ALA A 283 -0.06 -19.06 7.91
N TYR A 284 0.91 -18.18 8.06
CA TYR A 284 1.77 -18.12 9.23
C TYR A 284 1.02 -17.47 10.40
N VAL A 285 0.95 -18.16 11.54
CA VAL A 285 0.24 -17.72 12.76
C VAL A 285 1.16 -17.59 13.97
N GLY A 286 2.47 -17.56 13.71
CA GLY A 286 3.52 -17.53 14.72
C GLY A 286 3.93 -16.13 15.18
N ALA A 287 5.03 -16.04 15.90
CA ALA A 287 5.59 -14.78 16.39
C ALA A 287 6.09 -13.88 15.25
N LEU A 288 5.66 -12.62 15.22
CA LEU A 288 6.04 -11.69 14.16
C LEU A 288 7.51 -11.24 14.26
N ASP A 289 8.09 -11.30 15.45
CA ASP A 289 9.45 -10.87 15.78
C ASP A 289 10.46 -12.03 15.88
N ASP A 290 10.06 -13.27 15.59
CA ASP A 290 10.94 -14.45 15.61
C ASP A 290 11.28 -14.94 14.18
N PRO A 291 12.38 -14.44 13.57
CA PRO A 291 12.80 -14.85 12.23
C PRO A 291 13.18 -16.34 12.13
N ALA A 292 13.61 -16.96 13.23
CA ALA A 292 13.98 -18.38 13.26
C ALA A 292 12.73 -19.26 13.22
N GLU A 293 11.69 -18.90 13.98
CA GLU A 293 10.39 -19.57 13.92
C GLU A 293 9.77 -19.45 12.52
N PHE A 294 9.77 -18.25 11.92
CA PHE A 294 9.27 -18.06 10.56
C PHE A 294 10.07 -18.91 9.55
N SER A 295 11.39 -19.01 9.68
CA SER A 295 12.22 -19.87 8.84
C SER A 295 11.85 -21.35 8.96
N GLN A 296 11.56 -21.84 10.17
CA GLN A 296 11.12 -23.22 10.39
C GLN A 296 9.76 -23.49 9.73
N PHE A 297 8.82 -22.52 9.81
CA PHE A 297 7.54 -22.61 9.12
C PHE A 297 7.72 -22.70 7.60
N VAL A 298 8.56 -21.84 7.02
CA VAL A 298 8.90 -21.86 5.58
C VAL A 298 9.47 -23.21 5.15
N MET A 299 10.41 -23.78 5.90
CA MET A 299 11.00 -25.09 5.59
C MET A 299 10.00 -26.23 5.69
N THR A 300 9.12 -26.20 6.68
CA THR A 300 8.06 -27.20 6.86
C THR A 300 7.07 -27.13 5.70
N SER A 301 6.61 -25.92 5.36
CA SER A 301 5.70 -25.69 4.24
C SER A 301 6.30 -26.10 2.89
N ALA A 302 7.59 -25.84 2.66
CA ALA A 302 8.30 -26.30 1.46
C ALA A 302 8.36 -27.83 1.36
N SER A 303 8.60 -28.50 2.49
CA SER A 303 8.63 -29.97 2.56
C SER A 303 7.25 -30.56 2.24
N ASP A 304 6.19 -30.01 2.83
CA ASP A 304 4.80 -30.44 2.58
C ASP A 304 4.41 -30.25 1.11
N ALA A 305 4.75 -29.10 0.52
CA ALA A 305 4.50 -28.82 -0.89
C ALA A 305 5.23 -29.83 -1.81
N PHE A 306 6.49 -30.16 -1.49
CA PHE A 306 7.24 -31.17 -2.21
C PHE A 306 6.56 -32.54 -2.15
N TYR A 307 6.13 -33.01 -0.96
CA TYR A 307 5.44 -34.29 -0.84
C TYR A 307 4.08 -34.31 -1.57
N LYS A 308 3.28 -33.25 -1.48
CA LYS A 308 2.01 -33.14 -2.24
C LYS A 308 2.23 -33.20 -3.76
N SER A 309 3.31 -32.60 -4.25
CA SER A 309 3.65 -32.65 -5.69
C SER A 309 4.04 -34.07 -6.16
N GLN A 310 4.63 -34.87 -5.28
CA GLN A 310 5.01 -36.26 -5.57
C GLN A 310 3.79 -37.19 -5.62
N GLU A 311 2.81 -36.98 -4.73
CA GLU A 311 1.56 -37.77 -4.71
C GLU A 311 0.77 -37.59 -6.01
N THR A 312 0.68 -36.37 -6.51
CA THR A 312 -0.02 -36.02 -7.76
C THR A 312 0.73 -36.49 -9.02
N ALA A 313 2.03 -36.79 -8.93
CA ALA A 313 2.85 -37.28 -10.04
C ALA A 313 2.80 -38.81 -10.24
N THR A 314 2.01 -39.55 -9.45
CA THR A 314 1.92 -41.01 -9.59
C THR A 314 1.41 -41.39 -11.00
N PRO A 315 2.19 -42.10 -11.84
CA PRO A 315 1.76 -42.43 -13.19
C PRO A 315 0.55 -43.37 -13.13
N THR A 316 -0.51 -43.03 -13.86
CA THR A 316 -1.58 -43.98 -14.16
C THR A 316 -0.95 -45.24 -14.77
N PRO A 317 -1.15 -46.44 -14.21
CA PRO A 317 -0.59 -47.65 -14.80
C PRO A 317 -1.15 -47.77 -16.22
N THR A 318 -0.26 -47.73 -17.21
CA THR A 318 -0.62 -48.05 -18.59
C THR A 318 -1.17 -49.48 -18.57
N PRO A 319 -2.40 -49.75 -19.07
CA PRO A 319 -2.93 -51.10 -19.06
C PRO A 319 -1.99 -51.99 -19.88
N THR A 320 -1.30 -52.91 -19.20
CA THR A 320 -0.51 -53.96 -19.84
C THR A 320 -1.44 -54.78 -20.71
N SER A 321 -1.29 -54.66 -22.04
CA SER A 321 -1.98 -55.53 -22.98
C SER A 321 -1.54 -56.98 -22.72
N SER A 322 -2.44 -57.78 -22.16
CA SER A 322 -2.23 -59.20 -21.91
C SER A 322 -1.93 -59.94 -23.23
N PRO A 323 -0.84 -60.73 -23.34
CA PRO A 323 -0.56 -61.48 -24.55
C PRO A 323 -1.59 -62.60 -24.73
N SER A 324 -2.28 -62.57 -25.87
CA SER A 324 -3.23 -63.61 -26.29
C SER A 324 -2.54 -64.99 -26.38
N PRO A 325 -3.11 -66.06 -25.79
CA PRO A 325 -2.47 -67.38 -25.80
C PRO A 325 -2.45 -67.98 -27.21
N LYS A 326 -1.26 -68.30 -27.69
CA LYS A 326 -1.00 -69.00 -28.97
C LYS A 326 -1.62 -70.40 -28.92
N ALA A 327 -2.47 -70.72 -29.89
CA ALA A 327 -3.10 -72.03 -30.06
C ALA A 327 -2.05 -73.15 -30.18
N SER A 328 -2.21 -74.18 -29.34
CA SER A 328 -1.41 -75.40 -29.32
C SER A 328 -1.69 -76.26 -30.55
N LYS A 329 -0.64 -76.71 -31.26
CA LYS A 329 -0.74 -77.66 -32.38
C LYS A 329 -0.90 -79.09 -31.83
N ALA A 330 -1.86 -79.81 -32.40
CA ALA A 330 -2.18 -81.21 -32.13
C ALA A 330 -1.04 -82.19 -32.54
N PRO A 331 -1.00 -83.42 -31.96
CA PRO A 331 0.06 -84.39 -32.20
C PRO A 331 -0.12 -85.08 -33.57
N LYS A 332 1.02 -85.39 -34.23
CA LYS A 332 1.07 -86.28 -35.39
C LYS A 332 1.07 -87.73 -34.91
N ASP A 333 0.06 -88.49 -35.31
CA ASP A 333 0.08 -89.95 -35.27
C ASP A 333 1.07 -90.50 -36.32
N LYS A 334 1.81 -91.52 -35.88
CA LYS A 334 2.63 -92.43 -36.70
C LYS A 334 1.75 -93.61 -37.14
N PRO A 335 1.99 -94.25 -38.30
CA PRO A 335 3.04 -95.27 -38.41
C PRO A 335 4.11 -94.99 -39.48
#